data_AF-A0A6N8NUH7-F1
#
_entry.id   AF-A0A6N8NUH7-F1
#
_cell.length_a   1.000
_cell.length_b   1.000
_cell.length_c   1.000
_cell.angle_alpha   90.00
_cell.angle_beta   90.00
_cell.angle_gamma   90.00
#
_symmetry.space_group_name_H-M   'P 1'
#
loop_
_entity.id
_entity.type
_entity.pdbx_description
1 polymer ?
#
loop_
_entity_poly.entity_id
_entity_poly.type
_entity_poly.pdbx_seq_one_letter_code
_entity_poly.pdbx_strand_id
1 'polypeptide(L)'
;SLNLAMAVQLASYEVRMAWLDLQKNPQIRPLVEEKDYPNTEALEHFFNHTERLYKQLGFIRNDAVMLKLRRLYQRAELETNELNLLRGMLTSVEKQIENK
;
A
#
# COMPACT_ATOMS: atom_id res chain seq x y z
N SER A 1 -16.99 -7.91 -38.75
CA SER A 1 -17.02 -9.34 -38.40
C SER A 1 -15.59 -9.85 -38.37
N LEU A 2 -15.18 -10.53 -37.30
CA LEU A 2 -13.90 -11.24 -37.32
C LEU A 2 -14.00 -12.43 -38.29
N ASN A 3 -12.90 -12.74 -38.96
CA ASN A 3 -12.83 -14.01 -39.67
C ASN A 3 -12.75 -15.17 -38.66
N LEU A 4 -13.12 -16.38 -39.08
CA LEU A 4 -13.19 -17.55 -38.22
C LEU A 4 -11.85 -17.83 -37.52
N ALA A 5 -10.73 -17.68 -38.22
CA ALA A 5 -9.40 -17.93 -37.68
C ALA A 5 -9.03 -16.96 -36.54
N MET A 6 -9.37 -15.68 -36.67
CA MET A 6 -9.13 -14.67 -35.63
C MET A 6 -10.02 -14.91 -34.39
N ALA A 7 -11.28 -15.30 -34.60
CA ALA A 7 -12.19 -15.61 -33.50
C ALA A 7 -11.69 -16.82 -32.68
N VAL A 8 -11.23 -17.88 -33.36
CA VAL A 8 -10.62 -19.05 -32.73
C VAL A 8 -9.32 -18.69 -32.02
N GLN A 9 -8.50 -17.83 -32.61
CA GLN A 9 -7.23 -17.40 -32.01
C GLN A 9 -7.46 -16.61 -30.71
N LEU A 10 -8.40 -15.67 -30.69
CA LEU A 10 -8.75 -14.92 -29.48
C LEU A 10 -9.31 -15.84 -28.40
N ALA A 11 -10.25 -16.74 -28.74
CA ALA A 11 -10.79 -17.69 -27.78
C ALA A 11 -9.71 -18.61 -27.20
N SER A 12 -8.80 -19.10 -28.05
CA SER A 12 -7.67 -19.95 -27.62
C SER A 12 -6.67 -19.18 -26.74
N TYR A 13 -6.44 -17.91 -27.06
CA TYR A 13 -5.57 -17.04 -26.26
C TYR A 13 -6.14 -16.80 -24.87
N GLU A 14 -7.43 -16.45 -24.75
CA GLU A 14 -8.10 -16.23 -23.46
C GLU A 14 -8.09 -17.50 -22.60
N VAL A 15 -8.40 -18.66 -23.20
CA VAL A 15 -8.35 -19.96 -22.50
C VAL A 15 -6.93 -20.28 -22.03
N ARG A 16 -5.91 -20.03 -22.85
CA ARG A 16 -4.51 -20.25 -22.48
C ARG A 16 -4.08 -19.31 -21.35
N MET A 17 -4.47 -18.05 -21.40
CA MET A 17 -4.13 -17.07 -20.37
C MET A 17 -4.76 -17.44 -19.03
N ALA A 18 -6.05 -17.83 -19.01
CA ALA A 18 -6.72 -18.31 -17.81
C ALA A 18 -6.06 -19.58 -17.24
N TRP A 19 -5.66 -20.52 -18.10
CA TRP A 19 -4.97 -21.73 -17.69
C TRP A 19 -3.56 -21.47 -17.13
N LEU A 20 -2.81 -20.54 -17.73
CA LEU A 20 -1.50 -20.13 -17.21
C LEU A 20 -1.62 -19.41 -15.87
N ASP A 21 -2.68 -18.63 -15.67
CA ASP A 21 -2.97 -17.95 -14.41
C ASP A 21 -3.27 -18.97 -13.28
N LEU A 22 -4.06 -20.00 -13.61
CA LEU A 22 -4.28 -21.17 -12.75
C LEU A 22 -2.98 -21.93 -12.42
N GLN A 23 -2.08 -22.11 -13.39
CA GLN A 23 -0.82 -22.84 -13.17
C GLN A 23 0.21 -22.06 -12.34
N LYS A 24 0.22 -20.72 -12.43
CA LYS A 24 1.12 -19.90 -11.62
C LYS A 24 0.75 -19.93 -10.12
N ASN A 25 -0.48 -20.30 -9.80
CA ASN A 25 -1.00 -20.38 -8.43
C ASN A 25 -1.57 -21.75 -8.07
N PRO A 26 -0.76 -22.83 -8.01
CA PRO A 26 -1.25 -24.16 -7.67
C PRO A 26 -1.63 -24.32 -6.17
N GLN A 27 -1.58 -23.24 -5.36
CA GLN A 27 -1.85 -23.26 -3.90
C GLN A 27 -2.75 -22.14 -3.37
N ILE A 28 -3.43 -21.35 -4.21
CA ILE A 28 -4.33 -20.30 -3.70
C ILE A 28 -5.74 -20.89 -3.57
N ARG A 29 -6.02 -21.45 -2.38
CA ARG A 29 -7.34 -21.20 -1.75
C ARG A 29 -7.57 -19.70 -1.87
N PRO A 30 -8.79 -19.18 -2.11
CA PRO A 30 -9.04 -17.76 -1.90
C PRO A 30 -8.96 -17.48 -0.39
N LEU A 31 -7.76 -17.51 0.17
CA LEU A 31 -7.33 -16.58 1.18
C LEU A 31 -7.16 -15.28 0.39
N VAL A 32 -8.28 -14.66 0.02
CA VAL A 32 -8.29 -13.22 0.15
C VAL A 32 -8.07 -13.06 1.65
N GLU A 33 -6.81 -12.94 2.08
CA GLU A 33 -6.55 -12.30 3.37
C GLU A 33 -7.36 -11.02 3.26
N GLU A 34 -8.43 -10.92 4.07
CA GLU A 34 -9.22 -9.71 4.13
C GLU A 34 -8.22 -8.61 4.43
N LYS A 35 -7.90 -7.83 3.38
CA LYS A 35 -6.97 -6.72 3.51
C LYS A 35 -7.61 -5.76 4.47
N ASP A 36 -7.16 -5.82 5.71
CA ASP A 36 -7.61 -4.93 6.76
C ASP A 36 -6.98 -3.57 6.50
N TYR A 37 -7.82 -2.61 6.15
CA TYR A 37 -7.40 -1.24 5.90
C TYR A 37 -7.64 -0.39 7.15
N PRO A 38 -6.71 0.49 7.50
CA PRO A 38 -6.87 1.35 8.65
C PRO A 38 -8.03 2.33 8.42
N ASN A 39 -8.76 2.61 9.50
CA ASN A 39 -9.77 3.67 9.45
C ASN A 39 -9.12 5.06 9.26
N THR A 40 -9.93 6.04 8.90
CA THR A 40 -9.49 7.42 8.66
C THR A 40 -8.81 8.03 9.89
N GLU A 41 -9.35 7.76 11.08
CA GLU A 41 -8.79 8.22 12.35
C GLU A 41 -7.36 7.69 12.58
N ALA A 42 -7.11 6.40 12.31
CA ALA A 42 -5.79 5.81 12.44
C ALA A 42 -4.77 6.45 11.49
N LEU A 43 -5.16 6.70 10.24
CA LEU A 43 -4.31 7.41 9.28
C LEU A 43 -4.00 8.84 9.75
N GLU A 44 -5.00 9.58 10.24
CA GLU A 44 -4.79 10.93 10.77
C GLU A 44 -3.85 10.94 11.98
N HIS A 45 -4.00 10.00 12.92
CA HIS A 45 -3.06 9.87 14.03
C HIS A 45 -1.63 9.62 13.56
N PHE A 46 -1.44 8.78 12.54
CA PHE A 46 -0.13 8.54 11.94
C PHE A 46 0.45 9.80 11.30
N PHE A 47 -0.36 10.56 10.55
CA PHE A 47 0.10 11.81 9.94
C PHE A 47 0.45 12.88 10.97
N ASN A 48 -0.34 13.02 12.04
CA ASN A 48 -0.06 13.95 13.13
C ASN A 48 1.25 13.61 13.86
N HIS A 49 1.49 12.32 14.12
CA HIS A 49 2.74 11.86 14.72
C HIS A 49 3.94 12.12 13.80
N THR A 50 3.80 11.79 12.52
CA THR A 50 4.82 12.05 11.49
C THR A 50 5.14 13.55 11.44
N GLU A 51 4.12 14.41 11.40
CA GLU A 51 4.30 15.84 11.33
C GLU A 51 5.07 16.38 12.54
N ARG A 52 4.65 16.02 13.75
CA ARG A 52 5.30 16.45 14.99
C ARG A 52 6.77 16.04 15.02
N LEU A 53 7.05 14.76 14.77
CA LEU A 53 8.39 14.19 14.86
C LEU A 53 9.34 14.77 13.80
N TYR A 54 8.89 14.83 12.54
CA TYR A 54 9.73 15.34 11.46
C TYR A 54 9.85 16.87 11.44
N LYS A 55 8.93 17.61 12.10
CA LYS A 55 9.15 19.03 12.42
C LYS A 55 10.25 19.19 13.47
N GLN A 56 10.22 18.39 14.54
CA GLN A 56 11.26 18.40 15.59
C GLN A 56 12.65 18.06 15.04
N LEU A 57 12.73 17.12 14.09
CA LEU A 57 13.95 16.77 13.37
C LEU A 57 14.40 17.83 12.34
N GLY A 58 13.59 18.86 12.07
CA GLY A 58 13.90 19.92 11.10
C GLY A 58 13.77 19.51 9.63
N PHE A 59 13.16 18.36 9.35
CA PHE A 59 12.88 17.88 7.98
C PHE A 59 11.68 18.61 7.38
N ILE A 60 10.56 18.69 8.13
CA ILE A 60 9.39 19.44 7.70
C ILE A 60 9.62 20.92 7.99
N ARG A 61 9.87 21.69 6.93
CA ARG A 61 10.07 23.15 6.99
C ARG A 61 8.90 23.95 6.42
N ASN A 62 7.99 23.31 5.70
CA ASN A 62 6.77 23.89 5.16
C ASN A 62 5.66 22.83 5.08
N ASP A 63 4.41 23.28 5.03
CA ASP A 63 3.24 22.38 5.06
C ASP A 63 3.06 21.59 3.75
N ALA A 64 3.69 22.02 2.65
CA ALA A 64 3.62 21.30 1.38
C ALA A 64 4.31 19.91 1.45
N VAL A 65 5.25 19.72 2.38
CA VAL A 65 5.85 18.40 2.64
C VAL A 65 4.79 17.41 3.14
N MET A 66 3.94 17.81 4.09
CA MET A 66 2.87 16.95 4.61
C MET A 66 1.84 16.63 3.53
N LEU A 67 1.51 17.58 2.65
CA LEU A 67 0.62 17.32 1.51
C LEU A 67 1.20 16.24 0.58
N LYS A 68 2.50 16.26 0.30
CA LYS A 68 3.18 15.25 -0.51
C LYS A 68 3.20 13.88 0.17
N LEU A 69 3.49 13.84 1.47
CA LEU A 69 3.47 12.60 2.25
C LEU A 69 2.08 11.98 2.28
N ARG A 70 1.03 12.78 2.54
CA ARG A 70 -0.37 12.31 2.52
C ARG A 70 -0.73 11.68 1.18
N ARG A 71 -0.42 12.36 0.07
CA ARG A 71 -0.64 11.82 -1.28
C ARG A 71 0.14 10.53 -1.54
N LEU A 72 1.39 10.44 -1.07
CA LEU A 72 2.23 9.26 -1.24
C LEU A 72 1.60 8.05 -0.54
N TYR A 73 1.24 8.18 0.74
CA TYR A 73 0.70 7.07 1.53
C TYR A 73 -0.74 6.71 1.13
N GLN A 74 -1.54 7.68 0.69
CA GLN A 74 -2.87 7.39 0.13
C GLN A 74 -2.78 6.54 -1.14
N ARG A 75 -1.83 6.85 -2.03
CA ARG A 75 -1.61 6.05 -3.25
C ARG A 75 -1.05 4.66 -2.96
N ALA A 76 -0.38 4.48 -1.83
CA ALA A 76 0.14 3.18 -1.42
C ALA A 76 -0.96 2.24 -0.92
N GLU A 77 -2.18 2.74 -0.63
CA GLU A 77 -3.29 1.94 -0.11
C GLU A 77 -2.87 1.07 1.09
N LEU A 78 -2.27 1.71 2.10
CA LEU A 78 -1.66 1.02 3.24
C LEU A 78 -2.63 0.08 3.95
N GLU A 79 -2.17 -1.13 4.24
CA GLU A 79 -2.86 -2.07 5.13
C GLU A 79 -2.60 -1.71 6.60
N THR A 80 -3.48 -2.15 7.52
CA THR A 80 -3.38 -1.86 8.95
C THR A 80 -2.04 -2.31 9.53
N ASN A 81 -1.54 -3.48 9.11
CA ASN A 81 -0.25 -4.01 9.54
C ASN A 81 0.92 -3.13 9.10
N GLU A 82 0.88 -2.60 7.87
CA GLU A 82 1.90 -1.68 7.36
C GLU A 82 1.88 -0.36 8.11
N LEU A 83 0.67 0.17 8.40
CA LEU A 83 0.53 1.37 9.22
C LEU A 83 1.13 1.20 10.62
N ASN A 84 0.91 0.03 11.25
CA ASN A 84 1.47 -0.30 12.55
C ASN A 84 2.99 -0.39 12.51
N LEU A 85 3.57 -0.96 11.45
CA LEU A 85 5.01 -1.01 11.23
C LEU A 85 5.59 0.41 11.07
N LEU A 86 4.95 1.26 10.27
CA LEU A 86 5.37 2.66 10.10
C LEU A 86 5.30 3.44 11.42
N ARG A 87 4.25 3.26 12.22
CA ARG A 87 4.17 3.85 13.57
C ARG A 87 5.29 3.36 14.48
N GLY A 88 5.61 2.07 14.45
CA GLY A 88 6.73 1.50 15.20
C GLY A 88 8.09 2.13 14.83
N MET A 89 8.29 2.44 13.54
CA MET A 89 9.48 3.19 13.09
C MET A 89 9.50 4.60 13.68
N LEU A 90 8.38 5.34 13.64
CA LEU A 90 8.29 6.69 14.23
C LEU A 90 8.59 6.67 15.74
N THR A 91 8.00 5.74 16.49
CA THR A 91 8.25 5.59 17.92
C THR A 91 9.71 5.26 18.22
N SER A 92 10.36 4.44 17.39
CA SER A 92 11.78 4.10 17.55
C SER A 92 12.68 5.33 17.37
N VAL A 93 12.35 6.18 16.39
CA VAL A 93 13.04 7.45 16.16
C VAL A 93 12.78 8.44 17.29
N GLU A 94 11.53 8.58 17.74
CA GLU A 94 11.16 9.48 18.85
C GLU A 94 11.92 9.12 20.14
N LYS A 95 11.99 7.83 20.49
CA LYS A 95 12.80 7.35 21.64
C LYS A 95 14.29 7.71 21.52
N GLN A 96 14.86 7.66 20.32
CA GLN A 96 16.26 8.04 20.10
C GLN A 96 16.50 9.55 20.27
N ILE A 97 15.48 10.38 20.02
CA ILE A 97 15.55 11.82 20.24
C ILE A 97 15.39 12.15 21.73
N GLU A 98 14.46 11.49 22.43
CA GLU A 98 14.23 11.71 23.88
C GLU A 98 15.42 11.26 24.74
N ASN A 99 16.17 10.24 24.29
CA ASN A 99 17.35 9.75 24.99
C ASN A 99 18.62 10.60 24.76
N LYS A 100 18.55 11.68 23.98
CA LYS A 100 19.65 12.64 23.76
C LYS A 100 19.47 13.88 24.60
#